data_AF-A0AAW2N2X8-F1
#
_entry.id   AF-A0AAW2N2X8-F1
#
_cell.length_a   1.000
_cell.length_b   1.000
_cell.length_c   1.000
_cell.angle_alpha   90.00
_cell.angle_beta   90.00
_cell.angle_gamma   90.00
#
_symmetry.space_group_name_H-M   'P 1'
#
loop_
_entity.id
_entity.type
_entity.pdbx_description
1 polymer ?
#
loop_
_entity_poly.entity_id
_entity_poly.type
_entity_poly.pdbx_seq_one_letter_code
_entity_poly.pdbx_strand_id
1 'polypeptide(L)'
;MGENAAAFHTAINSVQALGRGFDVNYDTRLLYCKGVAGSRIVDIDEEHTRDLYLTDNLVVPNVSRDIKNSQEAGGRDGFGVCSYNEFSEFLMQSTCNMNTDGGIFNKKASLSGHTPLGSFNAAFSFTSSKHIDAASTKSLCMDGFFIPLAKIQLVNSPIVLNENVRRAVPKSWDPPALASFIENFGTHVITSVTIGGKDVIYVKQHLSSPLSIMEIKNYVQDIGNQRFSSPESLTSSGLLRYKDKGSDPSLFNSQGIYPQPADKPQIEELRYFLEFQVPRVWAPVQDRFPGQQRKEPVCPSLQFSMMGQKLYVSQEQFFAGTILNFSWTEACDWHATILEGSKQNRLCIHLQHLASLPKILQPYWDMHVAIGAPKWQGPEEQDSRWFEPVKWKKFSHVSTAPIENPETFIGDLTGVYIVTGAQLGVWDFGSRNVLHMKLLYSRLPGCTIRRSLWDHAPNEKPKKGNSIGNSHDGSSSSSGEDYAGNKLAKFVDMSEMSKGPENPPGHWLVTGGKLGVEKGRIVVRVKYSLLNY
;
A
#
# COMPACT_ATOMS: atom_id res chain seq x y z
N MET A 1 40.19 -3.97 -29.07
CA MET A 1 40.65 -3.59 -27.71
C MET A 1 39.53 -3.04 -26.81
N GLY A 2 38.50 -2.35 -27.33
CA GLY A 2 37.42 -1.78 -26.51
C GLY A 2 36.44 -2.78 -25.87
N GLU A 3 36.11 -3.90 -26.55
CA GLU A 3 35.12 -4.87 -26.05
C GLU A 3 35.58 -5.63 -24.80
N ASN A 4 36.85 -6.02 -24.73
CA ASN A 4 37.43 -6.65 -23.52
C ASN A 4 37.44 -5.68 -22.33
N ALA A 5 37.57 -4.38 -22.55
CA ALA A 5 37.55 -3.40 -21.46
C ALA A 5 36.14 -3.28 -20.84
N ALA A 6 35.08 -3.25 -21.65
CA ALA A 6 33.70 -3.17 -21.16
C ALA A 6 33.28 -4.43 -20.40
N ALA A 7 33.63 -5.62 -20.91
CA ALA A 7 33.39 -6.89 -20.24
C ALA A 7 34.14 -6.98 -18.91
N PHE A 8 35.40 -6.56 -18.90
CA PHE A 8 36.23 -6.50 -17.68
C PHE A 8 35.67 -5.53 -16.63
N HIS A 9 35.25 -4.33 -17.04
CA HIS A 9 34.60 -3.38 -16.12
C HIS A 9 33.28 -3.93 -15.56
N THR A 10 32.48 -4.61 -16.38
CA THR A 10 31.22 -5.24 -15.93
C THR A 10 31.50 -6.31 -14.88
N ALA A 11 32.53 -7.13 -15.11
CA ALA A 11 32.97 -8.16 -14.18
C ALA A 11 33.46 -7.58 -12.84
N ILE A 12 34.32 -6.54 -12.88
CA ILE A 12 34.78 -5.83 -11.69
C ILE A 12 33.60 -5.23 -10.92
N ASN A 13 32.71 -4.52 -11.60
CA ASN A 13 31.55 -3.89 -10.96
C ASN A 13 30.64 -4.92 -10.29
N SER A 14 30.49 -6.09 -10.91
CA SER A 14 29.71 -7.19 -10.35
C SER A 14 30.35 -7.74 -9.07
N VAL A 15 31.68 -7.95 -9.06
CA VAL A 15 32.43 -8.40 -7.86
C VAL A 15 32.38 -7.35 -6.74
N GLN A 16 32.49 -6.08 -7.09
CA GLN A 16 32.41 -4.97 -6.14
C GLN A 16 30.99 -4.76 -5.59
N ALA A 17 29.95 -5.19 -6.33
CA ALA A 17 28.56 -5.13 -5.88
C ALA A 17 28.24 -6.15 -4.79
N LEU A 18 28.94 -7.29 -4.77
CA LEU A 18 28.74 -8.31 -3.74
C LEU A 18 29.00 -7.75 -2.35
N GLY A 19 28.07 -8.02 -1.45
CA GLY A 19 28.10 -7.55 -0.08
C GLY A 19 27.60 -6.11 0.11
N ARG A 20 27.20 -5.41 -0.94
CA ARG A 20 26.62 -4.06 -0.83
C ARG A 20 25.12 -4.12 -0.55
N GLY A 21 24.62 -3.04 0.02
CA GLY A 21 23.21 -2.81 0.25
C GLY A 21 22.45 -2.42 -1.00
N PHE A 22 21.17 -2.74 -1.06
CA PHE A 22 20.25 -2.22 -2.07
C PHE A 22 18.83 -2.19 -1.53
N ASP A 23 17.99 -1.39 -2.19
CA ASP A 23 16.58 -1.36 -1.90
C ASP A 23 15.84 -2.29 -2.87
N VAL A 24 15.27 -3.37 -2.34
CA VAL A 24 14.57 -4.41 -3.13
C VAL A 24 13.40 -3.88 -3.96
N ASN A 25 12.91 -2.73 -3.53
CA ASN A 25 11.76 -2.06 -4.07
C ASN A 25 12.16 -1.08 -5.22
N TYR A 26 13.46 -0.99 -5.54
CA TYR A 26 14.05 -0.39 -6.74
C TYR A 26 14.39 -1.47 -7.77
N ASP A 27 14.77 -1.01 -8.96
CA ASP A 27 15.35 -1.86 -10.00
C ASP A 27 16.68 -2.46 -9.50
N THR A 28 17.01 -3.66 -9.98
CA THR A 28 18.19 -4.44 -9.59
C THR A 28 19.48 -4.01 -10.31
N ARG A 29 19.44 -2.94 -11.13
CA ARG A 29 20.66 -2.38 -11.75
C ARG A 29 21.67 -1.94 -10.69
N LEU A 30 22.95 -2.20 -10.93
CA LEU A 30 24.04 -1.90 -9.99
C LEU A 30 24.15 -0.42 -9.61
N LEU A 31 23.58 0.50 -10.41
CA LEU A 31 23.54 1.93 -10.09
C LEU A 31 22.72 2.25 -8.82
N TYR A 32 21.81 1.35 -8.41
CA TYR A 32 21.01 1.49 -7.20
C TYR A 32 21.66 0.86 -5.96
N CYS A 33 22.90 0.36 -6.08
CA CYS A 33 23.64 -0.11 -4.92
C CYS A 33 23.94 1.03 -3.95
N LYS A 34 23.77 0.78 -2.67
CA LYS A 34 24.00 1.73 -1.58
C LYS A 34 25.47 1.92 -1.28
N GLY A 35 25.79 3.08 -0.70
CA GLY A 35 27.13 3.50 -0.35
C GLY A 35 28.04 3.78 -1.55
N VAL A 36 29.29 4.13 -1.27
CA VAL A 36 30.31 4.37 -2.31
C VAL A 36 30.81 3.04 -2.89
N ALA A 37 31.46 3.07 -4.06
CA ALA A 37 32.08 1.87 -4.62
C ALA A 37 33.08 1.29 -3.60
N GLY A 38 32.93 0.00 -3.27
CA GLY A 38 33.74 -0.68 -2.25
C GLY A 38 33.18 -0.65 -0.82
N SER A 39 32.16 0.16 -0.50
CA SER A 39 31.55 0.13 0.83
C SER A 39 30.61 -1.07 0.97
N ARG A 40 31.09 -2.13 1.64
CA ARG A 40 30.33 -3.37 1.84
C ARG A 40 29.63 -3.35 3.20
N ILE A 41 28.46 -3.97 3.24
CA ILE A 41 27.72 -4.22 4.48
C ILE A 41 28.28 -5.43 5.21
N VAL A 42 28.72 -6.42 4.45
CA VAL A 42 29.27 -7.66 4.95
C VAL A 42 30.79 -7.63 4.89
N ASP A 43 31.40 -8.27 5.87
CA ASP A 43 32.83 -8.50 5.92
C ASP A 43 33.23 -9.55 4.87
N ILE A 44 34.23 -9.23 4.07
CA ILE A 44 34.78 -10.05 2.99
C ILE A 44 36.28 -10.01 3.12
N ASP A 45 36.93 -11.17 3.11
CA ASP A 45 38.36 -11.31 3.28
C ASP A 45 39.14 -10.65 2.13
N GLU A 46 39.68 -9.45 2.37
CA GLU A 46 40.49 -8.71 1.40
C GLU A 46 41.98 -9.09 1.46
N GLU A 47 42.42 -9.80 2.48
CA GLU A 47 43.81 -10.26 2.63
C GLU A 47 44.11 -11.45 1.73
N HIS A 48 43.15 -12.39 1.62
CA HIS A 48 43.32 -13.63 0.86
C HIS A 48 42.62 -13.54 -0.49
N THR A 49 43.35 -13.07 -1.49
CA THR A 49 42.84 -12.87 -2.85
C THR A 49 43.41 -13.87 -3.86
N ARG A 50 42.69 -14.06 -4.97
CA ARG A 50 43.05 -14.91 -6.10
C ARG A 50 42.47 -14.36 -7.41
N ASP A 51 42.97 -14.86 -8.52
CA ASP A 51 42.37 -14.59 -9.83
C ASP A 51 41.04 -15.36 -9.97
N LEU A 52 39.99 -14.65 -10.35
CA LEU A 52 38.66 -15.22 -10.63
C LEU A 52 38.47 -15.35 -12.14
N TYR A 53 38.46 -16.59 -12.61
CA TYR A 53 38.19 -16.94 -14.00
C TYR A 53 36.69 -16.99 -14.26
N LEU A 54 36.19 -16.12 -15.14
CA LEU A 54 34.77 -16.06 -15.50
C LEU A 54 34.48 -16.86 -16.77
N THR A 55 35.27 -16.61 -17.82
CA THR A 55 35.28 -17.33 -19.10
C THR A 55 36.72 -17.48 -19.58
N ASP A 56 36.96 -18.28 -20.62
CA ASP A 56 38.32 -18.60 -21.12
C ASP A 56 39.21 -17.37 -21.38
N ASN A 57 38.59 -16.21 -21.66
CA ASN A 57 39.30 -14.96 -21.99
C ASN A 57 39.07 -13.83 -20.96
N LEU A 58 38.37 -14.07 -19.86
CA LEU A 58 38.01 -13.04 -18.87
C LEU A 58 38.40 -13.46 -17.45
N VAL A 59 39.45 -12.79 -16.95
CA VAL A 59 40.00 -13.01 -15.61
C VAL A 59 39.90 -11.71 -14.82
N VAL A 60 39.36 -11.77 -13.60
CA VAL A 60 39.33 -10.64 -12.67
C VAL A 60 40.40 -10.90 -11.59
N PRO A 61 41.46 -10.08 -11.50
CA PRO A 61 42.50 -10.28 -10.51
C PRO A 61 42.07 -9.80 -9.12
N ASN A 62 42.80 -10.25 -8.09
CA ASN A 62 42.66 -9.79 -6.70
C ASN A 62 41.24 -9.92 -6.13
N VAL A 63 40.54 -11.00 -6.46
CA VAL A 63 39.20 -11.29 -5.93
C VAL A 63 39.33 -12.12 -4.66
N SER A 64 38.58 -11.75 -3.61
CA SER A 64 38.53 -12.52 -2.36
C SER A 64 38.21 -14.00 -2.58
N ARG A 65 38.83 -14.88 -1.79
CA ARG A 65 38.52 -16.32 -1.75
C ARG A 65 37.04 -16.61 -1.42
N ASP A 66 36.38 -15.66 -0.78
CA ASP A 66 34.99 -15.66 -0.33
C ASP A 66 33.98 -15.53 -1.48
N ILE A 67 34.48 -15.31 -2.70
CA ILE A 67 33.67 -15.17 -3.90
C ILE A 67 33.96 -16.36 -4.82
N LYS A 68 32.89 -17.08 -5.21
CA LYS A 68 32.96 -18.15 -6.22
C LYS A 68 32.27 -17.73 -7.50
N ASN A 69 32.78 -18.24 -8.61
CA ASN A 69 32.09 -18.26 -9.89
C ASN A 69 31.43 -19.64 -10.08
N SER A 70 30.24 -19.65 -10.67
CA SER A 70 29.50 -20.85 -11.06
C SER A 70 28.80 -20.59 -12.40
N GLN A 71 28.65 -21.63 -13.22
CA GLN A 71 27.82 -21.55 -14.42
C GLN A 71 26.35 -21.76 -14.07
N GLU A 72 25.48 -21.04 -14.75
CA GLU A 72 24.03 -21.14 -14.62
C GLU A 72 23.46 -21.50 -16.00
N ALA A 73 22.39 -22.30 -16.05
CA ALA A 73 21.80 -22.68 -17.32
C ALA A 73 21.04 -21.48 -17.92
N GLY A 74 21.33 -21.17 -19.18
CA GLY A 74 20.56 -20.22 -19.96
C GLY A 74 19.34 -20.86 -20.61
N GLY A 75 18.59 -20.05 -21.34
CA GLY A 75 17.47 -20.50 -22.15
C GLY A 75 16.30 -19.54 -22.17
N ARG A 76 15.24 -19.98 -22.86
CA ARG A 76 13.98 -19.27 -22.92
C ARG A 76 13.20 -19.50 -21.63
N ASP A 77 12.76 -18.41 -21.02
CA ASP A 77 12.01 -18.40 -19.77
C ASP A 77 10.97 -17.27 -19.83
N GLY A 78 9.79 -17.53 -19.28
CA GLY A 78 8.65 -16.64 -19.39
C GLY A 78 7.44 -17.21 -18.66
N PHE A 79 6.43 -16.37 -18.47
CA PHE A 79 5.14 -16.81 -17.93
C PHE A 79 4.04 -16.47 -18.94
N GLY A 80 3.10 -17.40 -19.09
CA GLY A 80 1.92 -17.21 -19.93
C GLY A 80 1.06 -16.04 -19.45
N VAL A 81 0.04 -15.68 -20.21
CA VAL A 81 -0.82 -14.54 -19.85
C VAL A 81 -1.55 -14.81 -18.54
N CYS A 82 -1.33 -13.97 -17.54
CA CYS A 82 -2.03 -13.99 -16.26
C CYS A 82 -2.80 -12.69 -16.06
N SER A 83 -4.00 -12.77 -15.51
CA SER A 83 -4.72 -11.58 -15.07
C SER A 83 -3.97 -10.90 -13.91
N TYR A 84 -4.25 -9.62 -13.66
CA TYR A 84 -3.64 -8.94 -12.52
C TYR A 84 -3.98 -9.64 -11.18
N ASN A 85 -5.20 -10.17 -11.05
CA ASN A 85 -5.62 -10.87 -9.82
C ASN A 85 -4.88 -12.21 -9.65
N GLU A 86 -4.78 -13.02 -10.71
CA GLU A 86 -3.98 -14.24 -10.69
C GLU A 86 -2.50 -13.95 -10.42
N PHE A 87 -1.97 -12.84 -10.95
CA PHE A 87 -0.60 -12.42 -10.69
C PHE A 87 -0.39 -11.92 -9.26
N SER A 88 -1.37 -11.19 -8.70
CA SER A 88 -1.39 -10.81 -7.28
C SER A 88 -1.45 -12.06 -6.40
N GLU A 89 -2.27 -13.05 -6.73
CA GLU A 89 -2.36 -14.33 -6.01
C GLU A 89 -1.07 -15.14 -6.15
N PHE A 90 -0.44 -15.12 -7.33
CA PHE A 90 0.86 -15.74 -7.60
C PHE A 90 2.02 -15.07 -6.86
N LEU A 91 1.92 -13.76 -6.61
CA LEU A 91 2.76 -13.08 -5.65
C LEU A 91 2.39 -13.45 -4.22
N MET A 92 1.12 -13.72 -3.88
CA MET A 92 0.58 -13.95 -2.52
C MET A 92 0.54 -15.41 -2.03
N GLN A 93 0.76 -16.41 -2.89
CA GLN A 93 0.62 -17.82 -2.49
C GLN A 93 1.90 -18.36 -1.82
N SER A 94 1.87 -18.46 -0.49
CA SER A 94 2.83 -19.24 0.31
C SER A 94 2.43 -20.71 0.32
N THR A 95 2.55 -21.44 -0.80
CA THR A 95 2.63 -22.92 -0.77
C THR A 95 2.98 -23.51 -2.13
N CYS A 96 3.99 -24.36 -2.09
CA CYS A 96 4.29 -25.42 -3.03
C CYS A 96 3.04 -26.09 -3.63
N ASN A 97 2.71 -25.75 -4.87
CA ASN A 97 2.22 -26.72 -5.85
C ASN A 97 3.31 -26.84 -6.91
N MET A 98 3.91 -28.02 -7.04
CA MET A 98 5.03 -28.30 -7.96
C MET A 98 4.73 -28.08 -9.45
N ASN A 99 3.52 -27.62 -9.81
CA ASN A 99 3.07 -27.51 -11.19
C ASN A 99 2.61 -26.08 -11.60
N THR A 100 2.84 -25.05 -10.77
CA THR A 100 2.56 -23.66 -11.17
C THR A 100 3.58 -22.71 -10.53
N ASP A 101 4.56 -22.29 -11.33
CA ASP A 101 5.85 -21.66 -10.98
C ASP A 101 5.77 -20.29 -10.27
N GLY A 102 5.38 -20.23 -8.99
CA GLY A 102 5.35 -19.00 -8.17
C GLY A 102 6.47 -17.97 -8.47
N GLY A 103 6.06 -16.82 -9.01
CA GLY A 103 6.79 -15.56 -9.21
C GLY A 103 8.21 -15.64 -9.79
N ILE A 104 8.39 -15.55 -11.13
CA ILE A 104 9.73 -15.47 -11.79
C ILE A 104 10.65 -14.44 -11.12
N PHE A 105 10.11 -13.28 -10.72
CA PHE A 105 10.89 -12.20 -10.10
C PHE A 105 11.33 -12.53 -8.67
N ASN A 106 10.43 -12.96 -7.78
CA ASN A 106 10.76 -13.27 -6.37
C ASN A 106 11.62 -14.53 -6.25
N LYS A 107 11.34 -15.56 -7.07
CA LYS A 107 12.15 -16.78 -7.18
C LYS A 107 13.58 -16.46 -7.61
N LYS A 108 13.77 -15.64 -8.64
CA LYS A 108 15.11 -15.20 -9.08
C LYS A 108 15.83 -14.36 -8.02
N ALA A 109 15.10 -13.60 -7.21
CA ALA A 109 15.68 -12.84 -6.10
C ALA A 109 15.92 -13.66 -4.82
N SER A 110 15.49 -14.93 -4.77
CA SER A 110 15.53 -15.78 -3.56
C SER A 110 14.82 -15.17 -2.35
N LEU A 111 13.75 -14.41 -2.58
CA LEU A 111 13.00 -13.73 -1.52
C LEU A 111 11.73 -14.50 -1.17
N SER A 112 11.57 -14.82 0.11
CA SER A 112 10.32 -15.31 0.67
C SER A 112 9.41 -14.13 0.96
N GLY A 113 8.34 -13.96 0.18
CA GLY A 113 7.36 -12.90 0.46
C GLY A 113 6.54 -12.50 -0.76
N HIS A 114 5.54 -11.67 -0.49
CA HIS A 114 4.46 -11.33 -1.42
C HIS A 114 4.53 -9.90 -1.95
N THR A 115 5.66 -9.23 -1.73
CA THR A 115 5.88 -7.83 -2.11
C THR A 115 6.38 -7.76 -3.55
N PRO A 116 5.76 -6.91 -4.43
CA PRO A 116 6.28 -6.70 -5.77
C PRO A 116 7.65 -6.03 -5.71
N LEU A 117 8.66 -6.66 -6.34
CA LEU A 117 10.02 -6.11 -6.43
C LEU A 117 10.03 -4.86 -7.33
N GLY A 118 10.99 -3.97 -7.11
CA GLY A 118 11.15 -2.81 -7.98
C GLY A 118 11.51 -3.20 -9.42
N SER A 119 12.22 -4.31 -9.61
CA SER A 119 12.48 -4.88 -10.94
C SER A 119 11.21 -5.32 -11.68
N PHE A 120 10.21 -5.82 -10.96
CA PHE A 120 8.89 -6.13 -11.53
C PHE A 120 8.15 -4.85 -11.92
N ASN A 121 8.15 -3.85 -11.03
CA ASN A 121 7.50 -2.57 -11.31
C ASN A 121 8.15 -1.85 -12.51
N ALA A 122 9.48 -1.89 -12.60
CA ALA A 122 10.22 -1.35 -13.73
C ALA A 122 9.88 -2.09 -15.04
N ALA A 123 9.80 -3.42 -15.01
CA ALA A 123 9.51 -4.24 -16.19
C ALA A 123 8.15 -3.91 -16.84
N PHE A 124 7.12 -3.63 -16.04
CA PHE A 124 5.76 -3.34 -16.53
C PHE A 124 5.35 -1.86 -16.41
N SER A 125 6.30 -0.98 -16.05
CA SER A 125 6.04 0.44 -15.80
C SER A 125 4.86 0.66 -14.84
N PHE A 126 4.93 0.00 -13.68
CA PHE A 126 3.94 0.12 -12.61
C PHE A 126 4.27 1.24 -11.65
N THR A 127 3.23 1.82 -11.08
CA THR A 127 3.33 2.92 -10.12
C THR A 127 3.71 2.42 -8.72
N SER A 128 3.67 1.10 -8.49
CA SER A 128 3.76 0.43 -7.18
C SER A 128 2.47 0.54 -6.36
N SER A 129 1.39 1.09 -6.93
CA SER A 129 0.07 1.11 -6.31
C SER A 129 -0.61 -0.18 -6.65
N LYS A 130 -0.81 -1.05 -5.65
CA LYS A 130 -1.56 -2.27 -5.92
C LYS A 130 -2.96 -1.94 -6.47
N HIS A 131 -3.63 -0.92 -5.93
CA HIS A 131 -4.99 -0.59 -6.33
C HIS A 131 -5.06 0.10 -7.70
N ILE A 132 -4.20 1.09 -7.97
CA ILE A 132 -4.22 1.81 -9.26
C ILE A 132 -3.72 0.90 -10.38
N ASP A 133 -2.65 0.15 -10.13
CA ASP A 133 -2.08 -0.78 -11.11
C ASP A 133 -3.05 -1.93 -11.38
N ALA A 134 -3.78 -2.44 -10.36
CA ALA A 134 -4.84 -3.43 -10.55
C ALA A 134 -5.99 -2.91 -11.41
N ALA A 135 -6.50 -1.71 -11.09
CA ALA A 135 -7.67 -1.15 -11.75
C ALA A 135 -7.43 -0.85 -13.24
N SER A 136 -6.18 -0.64 -13.64
CA SER A 136 -5.81 -0.33 -15.02
C SER A 136 -5.30 -1.54 -15.81
N THR A 137 -5.03 -2.68 -15.18
CA THR A 137 -4.38 -3.83 -15.83
C THR A 137 -5.32 -5.01 -16.01
N LYS A 138 -5.49 -5.42 -17.27
CA LYS A 138 -6.26 -6.61 -17.64
C LYS A 138 -5.43 -7.89 -17.44
N SER A 139 -4.23 -7.90 -18.01
CA SER A 139 -3.34 -9.06 -17.98
C SER A 139 -1.87 -8.66 -18.19
N LEU A 140 -0.97 -9.56 -17.78
CA LEU A 140 0.47 -9.44 -17.89
C LEU A 140 1.05 -10.68 -18.58
N CYS A 141 2.12 -10.49 -19.34
CA CYS A 141 2.86 -11.60 -19.93
C CYS A 141 4.34 -11.23 -20.08
N MET A 142 5.20 -12.25 -19.99
CA MET A 142 6.63 -12.12 -20.23
C MET A 142 7.11 -13.32 -21.03
N ASP A 143 7.93 -13.07 -22.04
CA ASP A 143 8.71 -14.09 -22.73
C ASP A 143 10.11 -13.54 -22.98
N GLY A 144 11.15 -14.29 -22.61
CA GLY A 144 12.51 -13.82 -22.73
C GLY A 144 13.53 -14.94 -22.87
N PHE A 145 14.68 -14.60 -23.44
CA PHE A 145 15.83 -15.47 -23.56
C PHE A 145 16.97 -14.94 -22.68
N PHE A 146 17.48 -15.79 -21.79
CA PHE A 146 18.51 -15.46 -20.83
C PHE A 146 19.81 -16.18 -21.17
N ILE A 147 20.91 -15.43 -21.22
CA ILE A 147 22.25 -15.92 -21.55
C ILE A 147 23.16 -15.62 -20.35
N PRO A 148 23.05 -16.38 -19.25
CA PRO A 148 23.98 -16.28 -18.13
C PRO A 148 25.37 -16.77 -18.58
N LEU A 149 26.39 -15.95 -18.35
CA LEU A 149 27.79 -16.28 -18.63
C LEU A 149 28.53 -16.74 -17.38
N ALA A 150 28.30 -16.04 -16.27
CA ALA A 150 28.95 -16.32 -14.99
C ALA A 150 28.06 -15.85 -13.84
N LYS A 151 27.85 -16.71 -12.84
CA LYS A 151 27.20 -16.35 -11.59
C LYS A 151 28.24 -16.26 -10.50
N ILE A 152 28.52 -15.03 -10.09
CA ILE A 152 29.41 -14.76 -8.96
C ILE A 152 28.59 -14.65 -7.68
N GLN A 153 29.05 -15.26 -6.61
CA GLN A 153 28.31 -15.31 -5.35
C GLN A 153 29.23 -15.45 -4.15
N LEU A 154 28.77 -14.91 -3.02
CA LEU A 154 29.42 -15.08 -1.73
C LEU A 154 29.29 -16.53 -1.26
N VAL A 155 30.36 -17.08 -0.70
CA VAL A 155 30.38 -18.42 -0.09
C VAL A 155 30.55 -18.39 1.43
N ASN A 156 30.68 -17.20 2.00
CA ASN A 156 30.91 -17.03 3.43
C ASN A 156 29.73 -17.58 4.22
N SER A 157 30.03 -18.48 5.16
CA SER A 157 29.08 -19.00 6.11
C SER A 157 29.77 -19.12 7.47
N PRO A 158 29.36 -18.33 8.48
CA PRO A 158 28.30 -17.31 8.43
C PRO A 158 28.72 -16.04 7.68
N ILE A 159 27.76 -15.34 7.07
CA ILE A 159 27.96 -13.96 6.57
C ILE A 159 28.04 -13.03 7.78
N VAL A 160 29.16 -12.34 7.96
CA VAL A 160 29.42 -11.42 9.08
C VAL A 160 29.18 -9.98 8.61
N LEU A 161 28.53 -9.17 9.44
CA LEU A 161 28.35 -7.73 9.17
C LEU A 161 29.62 -6.96 9.53
N ASN A 162 29.95 -5.95 8.72
CA ASN A 162 31.00 -5.01 9.08
C ASN A 162 30.64 -4.26 10.38
N GLU A 163 31.67 -3.96 11.17
CA GLU A 163 31.52 -3.41 12.51
C GLU A 163 30.86 -2.02 12.53
N ASN A 164 31.06 -1.25 11.46
CA ASN A 164 30.38 0.03 11.25
C ASN A 164 28.86 -0.15 11.04
N VAL A 165 28.44 -1.15 10.27
CA VAL A 165 27.01 -1.47 10.07
C VAL A 165 26.41 -1.95 11.38
N ARG A 166 27.08 -2.88 12.07
CA ARG A 166 26.62 -3.42 13.36
C ARG A 166 26.37 -2.31 14.38
N ARG A 167 27.25 -1.30 14.42
CA ARG A 167 27.08 -0.11 15.27
C ARG A 167 25.95 0.82 14.82
N ALA A 168 25.64 0.85 13.53
CA ALA A 168 24.58 1.69 12.97
C ALA A 168 23.17 1.10 13.15
N VAL A 169 23.03 -0.20 13.42
CA VAL A 169 21.73 -0.83 13.69
C VAL A 169 21.11 -0.20 14.95
N PRO A 170 19.91 0.39 14.86
CA PRO A 170 19.23 0.96 16.02
C PRO A 170 18.93 -0.10 17.08
N LYS A 171 19.19 0.20 18.36
CA LYS A 171 18.96 -0.73 19.49
C LYS A 171 17.50 -0.82 19.93
N SER A 172 16.65 0.07 19.44
CA SER A 172 15.23 0.20 19.77
C SER A 172 14.48 0.76 18.57
N TRP A 173 13.15 0.76 18.63
CA TRP A 173 12.31 1.42 17.62
C TRP A 173 12.54 2.94 17.64
N ASP A 174 13.38 3.41 16.72
CA ASP A 174 13.64 4.82 16.51
C ASP A 174 13.45 5.18 15.04
N PRO A 175 12.28 5.74 14.66
CA PRO A 175 11.95 6.03 13.26
C PRO A 175 13.01 6.82 12.49
N PRO A 176 13.63 7.89 13.04
CA PRO A 176 14.68 8.62 12.32
C PRO A 176 15.94 7.77 12.09
N ALA A 177 16.42 7.05 13.12
CA ALA A 177 17.59 6.19 12.97
C ALA A 177 17.33 5.00 12.03
N LEU A 178 16.13 4.41 12.06
CA LEU A 178 15.72 3.35 11.13
C LEU A 178 15.65 3.84 9.69
N ALA A 179 15.03 5.00 9.46
CA ALA A 179 14.99 5.61 8.13
C ALA A 179 16.40 5.89 7.60
N SER A 180 17.27 6.48 8.44
CA SER A 180 18.67 6.74 8.09
C SER A 180 19.47 5.45 7.85
N PHE A 181 19.21 4.39 8.61
CA PHE A 181 19.84 3.09 8.39
C PHE A 181 19.48 2.52 7.01
N ILE A 182 18.19 2.51 6.66
CA ILE A 182 17.70 2.03 5.36
C ILE A 182 18.21 2.94 4.23
N GLU A 183 18.27 4.25 4.44
CA GLU A 183 18.82 5.18 3.46
C GLU A 183 20.27 4.85 3.12
N ASN A 184 21.09 4.60 4.15
CA ASN A 184 22.53 4.37 4.03
C ASN A 184 22.92 2.95 3.59
N PHE A 185 22.20 1.93 4.09
CA PHE A 185 22.54 0.52 3.90
C PHE A 185 21.51 -0.25 3.08
N GLY A 186 20.36 0.35 2.76
CA GLY A 186 19.30 -0.32 2.02
C GLY A 186 18.51 -1.32 2.86
N THR A 187 17.60 -2.02 2.20
CA THR A 187 16.75 -3.04 2.82
C THR A 187 17.32 -4.45 2.74
N HIS A 188 18.15 -4.73 1.74
CA HIS A 188 18.67 -6.06 1.43
C HIS A 188 20.15 -6.00 1.05
N VAL A 189 20.84 -7.15 1.11
CA VAL A 189 22.25 -7.29 0.73
C VAL A 189 22.38 -8.11 -0.54
N ILE A 190 23.26 -7.69 -1.44
CA ILE A 190 23.57 -8.42 -2.68
C ILE A 190 24.50 -9.59 -2.35
N THR A 191 23.98 -10.82 -2.44
CA THR A 191 24.76 -12.05 -2.17
C THR A 191 25.25 -12.74 -3.43
N SER A 192 24.62 -12.46 -4.58
CA SER A 192 25.04 -12.98 -5.88
C SER A 192 24.68 -12.03 -7.01
N VAL A 193 25.45 -12.08 -8.10
CA VAL A 193 25.22 -11.37 -9.35
C VAL A 193 25.46 -12.32 -10.51
N THR A 194 24.50 -12.39 -11.44
CA THR A 194 24.67 -13.13 -12.69
C THR A 194 25.07 -12.14 -13.80
N ILE A 195 26.25 -12.34 -14.36
CA ILE A 195 26.79 -11.62 -15.51
C ILE A 195 26.31 -12.34 -16.77
N GLY A 196 25.79 -11.59 -17.73
CA GLY A 196 25.32 -12.14 -19.00
C GLY A 196 24.46 -11.17 -19.78
N GLY A 197 23.68 -11.73 -20.71
CA GLY A 197 22.69 -11.00 -21.50
C GLY A 197 21.28 -11.49 -21.23
N LYS A 198 20.30 -10.64 -21.51
CA LYS A 198 18.90 -11.04 -21.64
C LYS A 198 18.24 -10.26 -22.75
N ASP A 199 17.35 -10.92 -23.49
CA ASP A 199 16.41 -10.27 -24.38
C ASP A 199 15.00 -10.66 -23.94
N VAL A 200 14.19 -9.68 -23.51
CA VAL A 200 12.91 -9.95 -22.84
C VAL A 200 11.82 -9.04 -23.38
N ILE A 201 10.68 -9.65 -23.67
CA ILE A 201 9.44 -8.97 -24.04
C ILE A 201 8.54 -8.93 -22.79
N TYR A 202 8.18 -7.73 -22.36
CA TYR A 202 7.18 -7.51 -21.33
C TYR A 202 5.91 -6.93 -21.96
N VAL A 203 4.76 -7.54 -21.71
CA VAL A 203 3.47 -7.05 -22.21
C VAL A 203 2.54 -6.76 -21.03
N LYS A 204 2.12 -5.50 -20.93
CA LYS A 204 1.05 -5.05 -20.02
C LYS A 204 -0.20 -4.73 -20.83
N GLN A 205 -1.26 -5.50 -20.64
CA GLN A 205 -2.54 -5.25 -21.29
C GLN A 205 -3.40 -4.33 -20.42
N HIS A 206 -3.82 -3.19 -20.96
CA HIS A 206 -4.72 -2.26 -20.25
C HIS A 206 -6.15 -2.81 -20.17
N LEU A 207 -6.89 -2.47 -19.10
CA LEU A 207 -8.26 -2.95 -18.86
C LEU A 207 -9.23 -2.63 -20.01
N SER A 208 -9.04 -1.49 -20.67
CA SER A 208 -9.85 -1.07 -21.83
C SER A 208 -9.55 -1.82 -23.13
N SER A 209 -8.55 -2.71 -23.16
CA SER A 209 -8.19 -3.46 -24.36
C SER A 209 -9.34 -4.39 -24.80
N PRO A 210 -9.77 -4.33 -26.08
CA PRO A 210 -10.80 -5.23 -26.60
C PRO A 210 -10.29 -6.67 -26.76
N LEU A 211 -8.97 -6.85 -26.92
CA LEU A 211 -8.35 -8.17 -27.10
C LEU A 211 -8.60 -9.09 -25.90
N SER A 212 -8.91 -10.35 -26.18
CA SER A 212 -9.02 -11.43 -25.20
C SER A 212 -7.65 -11.86 -24.68
N ILE A 213 -7.66 -12.57 -23.55
CA ILE A 213 -6.44 -13.17 -22.96
C ILE A 213 -5.79 -14.15 -23.94
N MET A 214 -6.58 -14.91 -24.70
CA MET A 214 -6.08 -15.88 -25.68
C MET A 214 -5.40 -15.20 -26.86
N GLU A 215 -5.96 -14.11 -27.37
CA GLU A 215 -5.34 -13.34 -28.46
C GLU A 215 -3.99 -12.74 -28.03
N ILE A 216 -3.90 -12.20 -26.81
CA ILE A 216 -2.61 -11.72 -26.27
C ILE A 216 -1.63 -12.88 -26.10
N LYS A 217 -2.09 -14.04 -25.62
CA LYS A 217 -1.24 -15.21 -25.41
C LYS A 217 -0.63 -15.68 -26.73
N ASN A 218 -1.46 -15.83 -27.77
CA ASN A 218 -1.00 -16.22 -29.10
C ASN A 218 -0.03 -15.17 -29.66
N TYR A 219 -0.38 -13.89 -29.54
CA TYR A 219 0.48 -12.81 -30.00
C TYR A 219 1.87 -12.83 -29.34
N VAL A 220 1.95 -12.96 -28.00
CA VAL A 220 3.24 -13.01 -27.29
C VAL A 220 4.04 -14.25 -27.65
N GLN A 221 3.37 -15.40 -27.80
CA GLN A 221 4.01 -16.63 -28.21
C GLN A 221 4.58 -16.52 -29.63
N ASP A 222 3.84 -15.92 -30.56
CA ASP A 222 4.27 -15.74 -31.95
C ASP A 222 5.48 -14.81 -32.05
N ILE A 223 5.44 -13.64 -31.40
CA ILE A 223 6.59 -12.72 -31.39
C ILE A 223 7.79 -13.32 -30.65
N GLY A 224 7.56 -14.08 -29.58
CA GLY A 224 8.62 -14.76 -28.84
C GLY A 224 9.26 -15.87 -29.68
N ASN A 225 8.46 -16.65 -30.41
CA ASN A 225 8.97 -17.66 -31.34
C ASN A 225 9.78 -17.01 -32.45
N GLN A 226 9.28 -15.93 -33.06
CA GLN A 226 10.01 -15.18 -34.09
C GLN A 226 11.33 -14.60 -33.56
N ARG A 227 11.35 -14.14 -32.31
CA ARG A 227 12.50 -13.46 -31.71
C ARG A 227 13.55 -14.41 -31.13
N PHE A 228 13.12 -15.55 -30.57
CA PHE A 228 13.98 -16.43 -29.77
C PHE A 228 14.19 -17.83 -30.35
N SER A 229 13.58 -18.18 -31.49
CA SER A 229 13.88 -19.46 -32.15
C SER A 229 15.23 -19.42 -32.85
N SER A 230 15.97 -20.52 -32.79
CA SER A 230 17.29 -20.67 -33.39
C SER A 230 17.28 -20.41 -34.92
N PRO A 231 18.36 -19.86 -35.50
CA PRO A 231 18.46 -19.63 -36.95
C PRO A 231 18.47 -20.91 -37.80
N GLU A 232 18.57 -22.10 -37.20
CA GLU A 232 18.57 -23.39 -37.91
C GLU A 232 17.22 -23.75 -38.57
N SER A 233 16.14 -23.01 -38.28
CA SER A 233 14.83 -23.23 -38.91
C SER A 233 14.47 -22.23 -40.02
N LEU A 234 15.37 -21.31 -40.40
CA LEU A 234 15.09 -20.31 -41.45
C LEU A 234 15.67 -20.73 -42.81
N THR A 235 15.19 -21.85 -43.35
CA THR A 235 15.08 -21.98 -44.80
C THR A 235 13.65 -21.63 -45.21
N SER A 236 13.53 -20.53 -45.96
CA SER A 236 12.36 -20.07 -46.71
C SER A 236 11.37 -19.13 -46.01
N SER A 237 11.35 -17.92 -46.57
CA SER A 237 10.29 -16.89 -46.57
C SER A 237 10.22 -15.91 -45.39
N GLY A 238 10.55 -14.64 -45.68
CA GLY A 238 10.05 -13.48 -44.94
C GLY A 238 11.07 -12.49 -44.41
N LEU A 239 11.91 -11.89 -45.28
CA LEU A 239 12.67 -10.67 -44.94
C LEU A 239 11.67 -9.53 -44.66
N LEU A 240 11.33 -9.28 -43.39
CA LEU A 240 10.59 -8.09 -43.02
C LEU A 240 11.53 -6.88 -43.12
N ARG A 241 11.25 -6.03 -44.13
CA ARG A 241 11.89 -4.74 -44.32
C ARG A 241 11.78 -3.91 -43.04
N TYR A 242 12.93 -3.63 -42.44
CA TYR A 242 13.10 -2.51 -41.51
C TYR A 242 12.75 -1.22 -42.28
N LYS A 243 11.62 -0.61 -41.94
CA LYS A 243 11.31 0.75 -42.40
C LYS A 243 12.00 1.69 -41.43
N ASP A 244 13.13 2.18 -41.89
CA ASP A 244 13.98 3.17 -41.25
C ASP A 244 13.15 4.36 -40.74
N LYS A 245 13.18 4.55 -39.41
CA LYS A 245 12.95 5.84 -38.76
C LYS A 245 14.02 6.01 -37.68
N GLY A 246 15.22 6.36 -38.14
CA GLY A 246 16.12 7.31 -37.49
C GLY A 246 16.32 7.16 -35.99
N SER A 247 17.25 6.29 -35.61
CA SER A 247 18.16 6.50 -34.47
C SER A 247 19.36 5.56 -34.63
N ASP A 248 20.56 6.11 -34.44
CA ASP A 248 21.85 5.45 -34.67
C ASP A 248 21.95 4.03 -34.08
N PRO A 249 22.59 3.07 -34.77
CA PRO A 249 22.77 1.70 -34.29
C PRO A 249 23.81 1.54 -33.16
N SER A 250 24.20 2.62 -32.47
CA SER A 250 25.27 2.63 -31.45
C SER A 250 24.83 3.00 -30.04
N LEU A 251 23.52 3.10 -29.76
CA LEU A 251 23.03 3.42 -28.42
C LEU A 251 22.11 2.32 -27.90
N PHE A 252 22.66 1.47 -27.02
CA PHE A 252 21.91 0.71 -26.02
C PHE A 252 21.19 1.69 -25.09
N ASN A 253 20.14 2.33 -25.57
CA ASN A 253 19.31 3.24 -24.79
C ASN A 253 18.31 2.42 -24.00
N SER A 254 18.69 2.07 -22.76
CA SER A 254 17.70 1.94 -21.68
C SER A 254 17.20 3.34 -21.30
N GLN A 255 16.60 4.07 -22.26
CA GLN A 255 15.91 5.33 -21.99
C GLN A 255 14.51 5.03 -21.48
N GLY A 256 14.46 4.47 -20.28
CA GLY A 256 13.31 4.66 -19.41
C GLY A 256 13.60 5.85 -18.53
N ILE A 257 12.78 6.89 -18.56
CA ILE A 257 12.62 7.73 -17.37
C ILE A 257 11.94 6.81 -16.36
N TYR A 258 12.63 6.45 -15.28
CA TYR A 258 12.13 5.53 -14.27
C TYR A 258 11.42 6.36 -13.19
N PRO A 259 10.07 6.51 -13.24
CA PRO A 259 9.36 7.16 -12.15
C PRO A 259 9.62 6.38 -10.87
N GLN A 260 9.97 7.11 -9.80
CA GLN A 260 9.99 6.56 -8.45
C GLN A 260 8.60 5.97 -8.14
N PRO A 261 8.53 4.83 -7.44
CA PRO A 261 7.27 4.28 -6.90
C PRO A 261 6.38 5.37 -6.29
N ALA A 262 5.15 5.55 -6.79
CA ALA A 262 4.20 6.57 -6.32
C ALA A 262 3.53 6.21 -4.99
N ASP A 263 3.57 4.93 -4.61
CA ASP A 263 2.85 4.36 -3.45
C ASP A 263 3.76 3.96 -2.31
N LYS A 264 5.03 4.32 -2.40
CA LYS A 264 5.93 4.23 -1.26
C LYS A 264 6.09 5.63 -0.73
N PRO A 265 6.19 5.80 0.60
CA PRO A 265 6.80 7.01 1.09
C PRO A 265 8.15 7.14 0.38
N GLN A 266 8.39 8.28 -0.28
CA GLN A 266 9.74 8.60 -0.75
C GLN A 266 10.70 8.49 0.44
N ILE A 267 12.03 8.44 0.24
CA ILE A 267 12.94 8.27 1.39
C ILE A 267 12.71 9.36 2.46
N GLU A 268 12.31 10.54 2.01
CA GLU A 268 11.89 11.70 2.80
C GLU A 268 10.62 11.45 3.62
N GLU A 269 9.75 10.54 3.18
CA GLU A 269 8.50 10.17 3.84
C GLU A 269 8.61 8.91 4.72
N LEU A 270 9.69 8.12 4.57
CA LEU A 270 9.88 6.87 5.32
C LEU A 270 9.87 7.13 6.83
N ARG A 271 10.50 8.23 7.26
CA ARG A 271 10.48 8.67 8.65
C ARG A 271 9.04 8.89 9.14
N TYR A 272 8.23 9.65 8.40
CA TYR A 272 6.83 9.88 8.77
C TYR A 272 6.04 8.57 8.83
N PHE A 273 6.23 7.68 7.85
CA PHE A 273 5.59 6.38 7.87
C PHE A 273 5.92 5.58 9.14
N LEU A 274 7.20 5.49 9.51
CA LEU A 274 7.69 4.77 10.69
C LEU A 274 7.22 5.39 12.01
N GLU A 275 7.13 6.71 12.10
CA GLU A 275 6.59 7.44 13.26
C GLU A 275 5.12 7.12 13.51
N PHE A 276 4.38 6.79 12.44
CA PHE A 276 2.94 6.50 12.50
C PHE A 276 2.61 5.01 12.56
N GLN A 277 3.61 4.11 12.64
CA GLN A 277 3.42 2.68 12.94
C GLN A 277 3.15 2.43 14.43
N VAL A 278 2.33 3.29 15.04
CA VAL A 278 1.90 3.17 16.44
C VAL A 278 0.63 2.33 16.48
N PRO A 279 0.47 1.42 17.47
CA PRO A 279 -0.77 0.70 17.66
C PRO A 279 -1.98 1.62 17.71
N ARG A 280 -3.08 1.18 17.11
CA ARG A 280 -4.33 1.94 17.03
C ARG A 280 -5.33 1.38 18.02
N VAL A 281 -6.04 2.26 18.71
CA VAL A 281 -7.04 1.90 19.72
C VAL A 281 -8.36 2.58 19.38
N TRP A 282 -9.44 1.87 19.63
CA TRP A 282 -10.80 2.36 19.42
C TRP A 282 -11.31 3.13 20.63
N ALA A 283 -11.96 4.26 20.37
CA ALA A 283 -12.72 5.03 21.33
C ALA A 283 -14.21 5.03 20.94
N PRO A 284 -15.14 4.71 21.87
CA PRO A 284 -14.89 4.31 23.25
C PRO A 284 -14.26 2.91 23.38
N VAL A 285 -13.36 2.74 24.35
CA VAL A 285 -12.88 1.41 24.73
C VAL A 285 -14.05 0.67 25.38
N GLN A 286 -14.50 -0.42 24.76
CA GLN A 286 -15.57 -1.25 25.32
C GLN A 286 -15.04 -2.11 26.47
N ASP A 287 -15.03 -1.55 27.68
CA ASP A 287 -14.84 -2.34 28.90
C ASP A 287 -16.06 -3.24 29.11
N ARG A 288 -16.01 -4.47 28.57
CA ARG A 288 -16.96 -5.54 28.88
C ARG A 288 -16.66 -6.11 30.26
N PHE A 289 -16.88 -5.34 31.33
CA PHE A 289 -17.06 -5.91 32.65
C PHE A 289 -18.45 -6.57 32.71
N PRO A 290 -18.54 -7.90 32.96
CA PRO A 290 -19.84 -8.54 33.10
C PRO A 290 -20.58 -7.96 34.31
N GLY A 291 -21.72 -7.30 34.09
CA GLY A 291 -22.65 -6.93 35.17
C GLY A 291 -22.85 -5.45 35.44
N GLN A 292 -22.14 -4.53 34.78
CA GLN A 292 -22.38 -3.09 34.99
C GLN A 292 -23.42 -2.57 33.98
N GLN A 293 -24.71 -2.61 34.37
CA GLN A 293 -25.76 -1.90 33.61
C GLN A 293 -25.56 -0.38 33.78
N ARG A 294 -24.94 0.27 32.78
CA ARG A 294 -25.00 1.74 32.68
C ARG A 294 -26.47 2.15 32.55
N LYS A 295 -26.93 3.10 33.37
CA LYS A 295 -28.27 3.70 33.22
C LYS A 295 -28.36 4.30 31.82
N GLU A 296 -29.28 3.82 31.00
CA GLU A 296 -29.39 4.23 29.60
C GLU A 296 -29.74 5.73 29.51
N PRO A 297 -28.92 6.55 28.83
CA PRO A 297 -29.29 7.94 28.57
C PRO A 297 -30.56 7.98 27.69
N VAL A 298 -31.36 9.04 27.86
CA VAL A 298 -32.51 9.33 26.97
C VAL A 298 -31.94 9.71 25.61
N CYS A 299 -31.81 8.72 24.71
CA CYS A 299 -31.33 8.95 23.36
C CYS A 299 -32.41 9.64 22.52
N PRO A 300 -32.10 10.76 21.83
CA PRO A 300 -32.99 11.25 20.79
C PRO A 300 -33.08 10.23 19.64
N SER A 301 -34.11 10.33 18.81
CA SER A 301 -34.36 9.31 17.78
C SER A 301 -34.73 9.89 16.42
N LEU A 302 -34.27 9.22 15.38
CA LEU A 302 -34.69 9.40 14.00
C LEU A 302 -35.81 8.42 13.67
N GLN A 303 -36.80 8.91 12.94
CA GLN A 303 -37.92 8.13 12.42
C GLN A 303 -38.00 8.27 10.90
N PHE A 304 -38.19 7.14 10.21
CA PHE A 304 -38.15 7.09 8.74
C PHE A 304 -39.53 6.82 8.10
N SER A 305 -40.55 6.54 8.90
CA SER A 305 -41.95 6.44 8.50
C SER A 305 -42.89 6.58 9.71
N MET A 306 -44.16 6.93 9.48
CA MET A 306 -45.14 7.21 10.54
C MET A 306 -45.31 6.07 11.56
N MET A 307 -45.25 4.80 11.13
CA MET A 307 -45.30 3.60 11.99
C MET A 307 -43.98 2.82 11.99
N GLY A 308 -42.87 3.48 11.62
CA GLY A 308 -41.56 2.86 11.51
C GLY A 308 -40.83 2.73 12.85
N GLN A 309 -39.86 1.82 12.89
CA GLN A 309 -38.92 1.73 14.01
C GLN A 309 -38.11 3.04 14.14
N LYS A 310 -37.80 3.40 15.39
CA LYS A 310 -36.96 4.55 15.73
C LYS A 310 -35.50 4.13 15.82
N LEU A 311 -34.63 4.91 15.18
CA LEU A 311 -33.18 4.81 15.31
C LEU A 311 -32.73 5.81 16.37
N TYR A 312 -32.34 5.32 17.53
CA TYR A 312 -31.81 6.14 18.62
C TYR A 312 -30.39 6.59 18.28
N VAL A 313 -30.02 7.79 18.71
CA VAL A 313 -28.68 8.35 18.47
C VAL A 313 -27.98 8.50 19.80
N SER A 314 -26.81 7.88 19.94
CA SER A 314 -25.95 8.09 21.10
C SER A 314 -25.32 9.48 21.01
N GLN A 315 -25.49 10.27 22.06
CA GLN A 315 -24.89 11.61 22.20
C GLN A 315 -23.59 11.58 23.01
N GLU A 316 -23.01 10.40 23.24
CA GLU A 316 -21.73 10.29 23.95
C GLU A 316 -20.66 11.12 23.23
N GLN A 317 -19.91 11.90 24.02
CA GLN A 317 -18.79 12.70 23.55
C GLN A 317 -17.52 11.90 23.74
N PHE A 318 -16.70 11.86 22.70
CA PHE A 318 -15.40 11.21 22.77
C PHE A 318 -14.31 12.25 22.57
N PHE A 319 -13.38 12.29 23.52
CA PHE A 319 -12.14 13.06 23.44
C PHE A 319 -11.00 12.06 23.57
N ALA A 320 -10.27 11.84 22.48
CA ALA A 320 -8.98 11.19 22.60
C ALA A 320 -7.98 12.26 23.06
N GLY A 321 -7.33 12.04 24.20
CA GLY A 321 -6.19 12.87 24.62
C GLY A 321 -4.98 12.77 23.68
N THR A 322 -5.07 11.95 22.63
CA THR A 322 -4.05 11.73 21.60
C THR A 322 -4.63 11.91 20.19
N ILE A 323 -3.72 11.95 19.20
CA ILE A 323 -4.01 12.27 17.80
C ILE A 323 -4.88 11.19 17.14
N LEU A 324 -5.93 11.62 16.43
CA LEU A 324 -6.89 10.73 15.80
C LEU A 324 -6.55 10.39 14.36
N ASN A 325 -6.81 9.12 14.02
CA ASN A 325 -7.36 8.77 12.72
C ASN A 325 -8.89 8.65 12.88
N PHE A 326 -9.67 9.03 11.88
CA PHE A 326 -11.03 8.51 11.84
C PHE A 326 -10.91 7.16 11.18
N SER A 327 -11.37 6.15 11.90
CA SER A 327 -11.87 4.95 11.27
C SER A 327 -13.33 4.83 11.66
N TRP A 328 -14.15 4.43 10.70
CA TRP A 328 -15.53 4.01 10.90
C TRP A 328 -15.51 2.49 10.74
N THR A 329 -16.11 1.63 11.57
CA THR A 329 -15.75 0.19 11.55
C THR A 329 -16.47 -0.67 10.49
N GLU A 330 -15.72 -1.56 9.83
CA GLU A 330 -15.97 -3.02 9.80
C GLU A 330 -14.84 -3.66 10.63
N ALA A 331 -15.13 -4.22 11.80
CA ALA A 331 -14.13 -4.96 12.55
C ALA A 331 -14.15 -6.45 12.14
N CYS A 332 -13.05 -6.92 11.56
CA CYS A 332 -12.78 -8.35 11.43
C CYS A 332 -12.68 -8.98 12.84
N ASP A 333 -13.39 -10.10 13.00
CA ASP A 333 -13.55 -10.93 14.19
C ASP A 333 -14.21 -10.28 15.43
N TRP A 334 -15.30 -9.52 15.22
CA TRP A 334 -16.44 -9.50 16.16
C TRP A 334 -17.65 -8.81 15.51
N HIS A 335 -18.73 -9.55 15.31
CA HIS A 335 -19.93 -9.12 14.58
C HIS A 335 -20.64 -7.87 15.19
N ALA A 336 -20.92 -6.88 14.32
CA ALA A 336 -22.01 -5.88 14.35
C ALA A 336 -22.01 -4.73 15.39
N THR A 337 -21.41 -3.56 15.06
CA THR A 337 -21.37 -2.43 16.02
C THR A 337 -21.31 -1.02 15.41
N ILE A 338 -22.24 -0.71 14.51
CA ILE A 338 -22.66 0.70 14.28
C ILE A 338 -24.04 0.97 14.90
N LEU A 339 -24.77 -0.13 15.14
CA LEU A 339 -26.06 -0.18 15.78
C LEU A 339 -25.89 -0.92 17.11
N GLU A 340 -25.63 -0.19 18.18
CA GLU A 340 -25.45 -0.73 19.52
C GLU A 340 -26.79 -1.10 20.20
N GLY A 341 -26.70 -1.89 21.26
CA GLY A 341 -27.83 -2.35 22.06
C GLY A 341 -28.44 -3.67 21.58
N SER A 342 -29.18 -4.35 22.46
CA SER A 342 -29.77 -5.67 22.20
C SER A 342 -30.74 -5.71 21.00
N LYS A 343 -31.21 -4.55 20.55
CA LYS A 343 -32.11 -4.38 19.40
C LYS A 343 -31.42 -3.81 18.16
N GLN A 344 -30.11 -3.55 18.22
CA GLN A 344 -29.32 -2.92 17.16
C GLN A 344 -30.04 -1.68 16.59
N ASN A 345 -30.44 -0.75 17.44
CA ASN A 345 -31.20 0.43 17.02
C ASN A 345 -30.61 1.72 17.58
N ARG A 346 -29.32 1.71 17.99
CA ARG A 346 -28.60 2.88 18.48
C ARG A 346 -27.43 3.22 17.56
N LEU A 347 -27.52 4.34 16.85
CA LEU A 347 -26.44 4.89 16.06
C LEU A 347 -25.37 5.50 16.99
N CYS A 348 -24.13 5.03 16.87
CA CYS A 348 -22.96 5.57 17.55
C CYS A 348 -21.88 6.01 16.55
N ILE A 349 -20.95 6.84 17.00
CA ILE A 349 -19.73 7.19 16.27
C ILE A 349 -18.53 6.68 17.07
N HIS A 350 -17.69 5.88 16.43
CA HIS A 350 -16.44 5.40 17.00
C HIS A 350 -15.27 6.06 16.28
N LEU A 351 -14.16 6.23 16.98
CA LEU A 351 -12.95 6.88 16.48
C LEU A 351 -11.74 6.00 16.77
N GLN A 352 -10.75 6.01 15.87
CA GLN A 352 -9.54 5.19 16.02
C GLN A 352 -8.32 6.08 16.23
N HIS A 353 -7.80 6.13 17.45
CA HIS A 353 -6.68 6.98 17.78
C HIS A 353 -5.38 6.20 17.90
N LEU A 354 -4.26 6.92 17.86
CA LEU A 354 -2.96 6.32 18.17
C LEU A 354 -2.87 6.06 19.68
N ALA A 355 -2.44 4.86 20.05
CA ALA A 355 -2.30 4.40 21.44
C ALA A 355 -1.28 5.25 22.21
N SER A 356 -0.28 5.78 21.52
CA SER A 356 0.72 6.70 22.04
C SER A 356 0.95 7.85 21.05
N LEU A 357 1.51 8.95 21.56
CA LEU A 357 1.86 10.11 20.74
C LEU A 357 3.15 9.80 19.94
N PRO A 358 3.12 9.88 18.59
CA PRO A 358 4.33 9.78 17.77
C PRO A 358 5.42 10.76 18.22
N LYS A 359 6.70 10.37 18.16
CA LYS A 359 7.80 11.22 18.62
C LYS A 359 7.85 12.52 17.83
N ILE A 360 7.54 12.46 16.53
CA ILE A 360 7.50 13.64 15.67
C ILE A 360 6.47 14.69 16.09
N LEU A 361 5.45 14.28 16.84
CA LEU A 361 4.37 15.14 17.31
C LEU A 361 4.59 15.65 18.75
N GLN A 362 5.56 15.11 19.49
CA GLN A 362 5.88 15.56 20.84
C GLN A 362 6.19 17.06 20.93
N PRO A 363 6.99 17.67 20.02
CA PRO A 363 7.26 19.12 20.08
C PRO A 363 6.01 20.01 19.95
N TYR A 364 4.91 19.46 19.42
CA TYR A 364 3.70 20.18 19.07
C TYR A 364 2.49 19.82 19.96
N TRP A 365 2.56 18.73 20.73
CA TRP A 365 1.42 18.18 21.47
C TRP A 365 1.77 17.61 22.85
N ASP A 366 3.03 17.62 23.25
CA ASP A 366 3.39 17.16 24.60
C ASP A 366 2.73 18.02 25.68
N MET A 367 2.63 17.49 26.90
CA MET A 367 1.91 18.07 28.04
C MET A 367 2.32 19.53 28.36
N HIS A 368 3.52 19.94 27.94
CA HIS A 368 4.08 21.27 28.17
C HIS A 368 3.80 22.25 27.02
N VAL A 369 3.20 21.80 25.92
CA VAL A 369 2.91 22.64 24.75
C VAL A 369 1.54 23.30 24.92
N ALA A 370 1.52 24.64 24.89
CA ALA A 370 0.28 25.41 24.97
C ALA A 370 -0.51 25.35 23.65
N ILE A 371 -1.30 24.30 23.47
CA ILE A 371 -2.15 24.10 22.28
C ILE A 371 -3.52 24.81 22.36
N GLY A 372 -3.86 25.38 23.51
CA GLY A 372 -5.18 25.99 23.76
C GLY A 372 -6.27 24.95 24.01
N ALA A 373 -7.46 25.42 24.42
CA ALA A 373 -8.58 24.52 24.73
C ALA A 373 -9.18 23.92 23.44
N PRO A 374 -9.47 22.61 23.41
CA PRO A 374 -10.20 21.99 22.31
C PRO A 374 -11.55 22.68 22.06
N LYS A 375 -11.89 22.91 20.79
CA LYS A 375 -13.12 23.62 20.39
C LYS A 375 -14.06 22.69 19.63
N TRP A 376 -15.29 22.54 20.12
CA TRP A 376 -16.34 21.86 19.38
C TRP A 376 -16.83 22.76 18.24
N GLN A 377 -16.86 22.19 17.03
CA GLN A 377 -17.41 22.82 15.84
C GLN A 377 -18.47 21.90 15.22
N GLY A 378 -19.49 22.50 14.63
CA GLY A 378 -20.57 21.76 13.98
C GLY A 378 -21.46 22.70 13.18
N PRO A 379 -22.44 22.14 12.48
CA PRO A 379 -23.34 22.92 11.65
C PRO A 379 -24.25 23.83 12.48
N GLU A 380 -24.69 24.93 11.88
CA GLU A 380 -25.69 25.82 12.46
C GLU A 380 -27.09 25.25 12.29
N GLU A 381 -27.88 25.23 13.36
CA GLU A 381 -29.23 24.65 13.40
C GLU A 381 -30.23 25.35 12.46
N GLN A 382 -29.95 26.60 12.09
CA GLN A 382 -30.83 27.42 11.25
C GLN A 382 -30.51 27.34 9.75
N ASP A 383 -29.36 26.78 9.34
CA ASP A 383 -28.98 26.69 7.92
C ASP A 383 -29.58 25.45 7.24
N SER A 384 -30.89 25.52 6.96
CA SER A 384 -31.64 24.42 6.36
C SER A 384 -31.23 24.08 4.93
N ARG A 385 -30.33 24.87 4.30
CA ARG A 385 -29.81 24.58 2.95
C ARG A 385 -29.03 23.27 2.89
N TRP A 386 -28.48 22.85 4.03
CA TRP A 386 -27.71 21.62 4.18
C TRP A 386 -28.55 20.42 4.65
N PHE A 387 -29.88 20.56 4.74
CA PHE A 387 -30.73 19.49 5.28
C PHE A 387 -31.20 18.58 4.15
N GLU A 388 -30.64 17.38 4.10
CA GLU A 388 -30.99 16.37 3.11
C GLU A 388 -31.91 15.29 3.72
N PRO A 389 -33.05 14.97 3.08
CA PRO A 389 -33.92 13.92 3.57
C PRO A 389 -33.29 12.54 3.34
N VAL A 390 -33.29 11.67 4.36
CA VAL A 390 -32.72 10.32 4.23
C VAL A 390 -33.53 9.46 3.27
N LYS A 391 -34.86 9.51 3.36
CA LYS A 391 -35.74 8.75 2.46
C LYS A 391 -36.93 9.55 1.94
N TRP A 392 -37.60 10.27 2.84
CA TRP A 392 -38.81 11.02 2.51
C TRP A 392 -38.71 12.44 3.07
N LYS A 393 -39.20 13.43 2.31
CA LYS A 393 -39.17 14.86 2.68
C LYS A 393 -39.90 15.22 3.98
N LYS A 394 -40.78 14.34 4.49
CA LYS A 394 -41.58 14.58 5.69
C LYS A 394 -41.00 13.96 6.97
N PHE A 395 -39.92 13.19 6.86
CA PHE A 395 -39.34 12.44 7.98
C PHE A 395 -37.92 12.90 8.27
N SER A 396 -37.08 12.05 8.85
CA SER A 396 -35.72 12.43 9.29
C SER A 396 -34.84 12.93 8.15
N HIS A 397 -34.06 13.97 8.46
CA HIS A 397 -33.05 14.58 7.60
C HIS A 397 -31.66 14.43 8.23
N VAL A 398 -30.63 14.73 7.44
CA VAL A 398 -29.24 14.79 7.84
C VAL A 398 -28.70 16.16 7.46
N SER A 399 -27.96 16.80 8.36
CA SER A 399 -27.19 17.99 8.04
C SER A 399 -25.90 17.58 7.31
N THR A 400 -25.80 17.96 6.03
CA THR A 400 -24.66 17.63 5.14
C THR A 400 -23.61 18.74 5.05
N ALA A 401 -23.73 19.74 5.92
CA ALA A 401 -22.78 20.83 6.03
C ALA A 401 -21.37 20.31 6.36
N PRO A 402 -20.33 20.74 5.63
CA PRO A 402 -18.96 20.38 5.94
C PRO A 402 -18.53 20.97 7.28
N ILE A 403 -17.94 20.15 8.14
CA ILE A 403 -17.34 20.57 9.40
C ILE A 403 -15.83 20.60 9.17
N GLU A 404 -15.33 21.81 8.97
CA GLU A 404 -13.91 22.13 8.81
C GLU A 404 -13.60 23.38 9.63
N ASN A 405 -12.36 23.52 10.11
CA ASN A 405 -11.96 24.73 10.82
C ASN A 405 -11.46 25.81 9.81
N PRO A 406 -12.16 26.95 9.65
CA PRO A 406 -11.82 27.98 8.67
C PRO A 406 -10.50 28.71 8.97
N GLU A 407 -10.01 28.66 10.21
CA GLU A 407 -8.71 29.25 10.60
C GLU A 407 -7.52 28.53 9.92
N THR A 408 -7.75 27.42 9.23
CA THR A 408 -6.70 26.71 8.46
C THR A 408 -6.39 27.33 7.08
N PHE A 409 -7.21 28.26 6.58
CA PHE A 409 -7.07 28.83 5.23
C PHE A 409 -6.54 30.27 5.19
N ILE A 410 -6.50 30.97 6.33
CA ILE A 410 -6.05 32.36 6.41
C ILE A 410 -4.57 32.31 6.79
N GLY A 411 -3.71 32.91 5.97
CA GLY A 411 -2.25 32.87 6.04
C GLY A 411 -1.60 33.51 7.29
N ASP A 412 -2.31 33.55 8.42
CA ASP A 412 -1.77 33.99 9.69
C ASP A 412 -1.14 32.79 10.40
N LEU A 413 0.18 32.68 10.21
CA LEU A 413 1.16 32.00 11.04
C LEU A 413 0.58 31.54 12.40
N THR A 414 0.49 30.22 12.66
CA THR A 414 0.74 29.56 13.98
C THR A 414 -0.01 28.22 14.25
N GLY A 415 -0.48 27.45 13.26
CA GLY A 415 -0.75 26.01 13.47
C GLY A 415 -1.91 25.40 12.67
N VAL A 416 -2.01 24.07 12.70
CA VAL A 416 -3.06 23.28 12.05
C VAL A 416 -4.07 22.80 13.08
N TYR A 417 -5.35 22.76 12.74
CA TYR A 417 -6.36 22.13 13.58
C TYR A 417 -6.67 20.72 13.08
N ILE A 418 -6.50 19.74 13.96
CA ILE A 418 -6.88 18.35 13.72
C ILE A 418 -8.08 17.98 14.56
N VAL A 419 -8.81 16.96 14.11
CA VAL A 419 -9.97 16.45 14.84
C VAL A 419 -9.48 15.49 15.93
N THR A 420 -10.00 15.67 17.15
CA THR A 420 -9.67 14.90 18.37
C THR A 420 -10.88 14.27 19.04
N GLY A 421 -12.06 14.53 18.49
CA GLY A 421 -13.30 14.00 18.99
C GLY A 421 -14.43 14.18 18.00
N ALA A 422 -15.51 13.45 18.23
CA ALA A 422 -16.73 13.54 17.45
C ALA A 422 -17.93 13.27 18.34
N GLN A 423 -19.06 13.85 17.98
CA GLN A 423 -20.34 13.67 18.66
C GLN A 423 -21.45 13.69 17.62
N LEU A 424 -22.44 12.80 17.78
CA LEU A 424 -23.70 12.87 17.04
C LEU A 424 -24.77 13.56 17.88
N GLY A 425 -25.66 14.28 17.23
CA GLY A 425 -26.81 14.90 17.87
C GLY A 425 -28.01 14.96 16.93
N VAL A 426 -29.17 15.27 17.49
CA VAL A 426 -30.43 15.35 16.75
C VAL A 426 -31.12 16.63 17.14
N TRP A 427 -31.41 17.48 16.15
CA TRP A 427 -32.29 18.63 16.31
C TRP A 427 -33.74 18.20 16.08
N ASP A 428 -34.64 18.68 16.93
CA ASP A 428 -36.05 18.37 16.90
C ASP A 428 -36.84 19.53 16.27
N PHE A 429 -37.36 19.31 15.06
CA PHE A 429 -38.30 20.22 14.39
C PHE A 429 -39.70 19.59 14.29
N GLY A 430 -40.10 18.83 15.31
CA GLY A 430 -41.40 18.18 15.46
C GLY A 430 -41.55 16.95 14.56
N SER A 431 -42.05 17.14 13.33
CA SER A 431 -42.22 16.03 12.37
C SER A 431 -40.92 15.70 11.62
N ARG A 432 -39.92 16.57 11.69
CA ARG A 432 -38.64 16.46 10.99
C ARG A 432 -37.50 16.53 12.00
N ASN A 433 -36.91 15.39 12.32
CA ASN A 433 -35.69 15.35 13.12
C ASN A 433 -34.48 15.44 12.20
N VAL A 434 -33.47 16.22 12.56
CA VAL A 434 -32.26 16.41 11.76
C VAL A 434 -31.07 15.83 12.52
N LEU A 435 -30.45 14.79 11.96
CA LEU A 435 -29.17 14.28 12.46
C LEU A 435 -28.05 15.26 12.11
N HIS A 436 -27.25 15.64 13.10
CA HIS A 436 -26.06 16.45 12.89
C HIS A 436 -24.84 15.80 13.56
N MET A 437 -23.66 16.16 13.07
CA MET A 437 -22.38 15.77 13.66
C MET A 437 -21.68 17.02 14.20
N LYS A 438 -20.91 16.87 15.27
CA LYS A 438 -19.97 17.87 15.77
C LYS A 438 -18.59 17.22 15.85
N LEU A 439 -17.55 17.99 15.55
CA LEU A 439 -16.16 17.57 15.63
C LEU A 439 -15.44 18.44 16.65
N LEU A 440 -14.58 17.81 17.45
CA LEU A 440 -13.75 18.50 18.43
C LEU A 440 -12.38 18.77 17.84
N TYR A 441 -12.02 20.04 17.68
CA TYR A 441 -10.75 20.44 17.10
C TYR A 441 -9.72 20.78 18.17
N SER A 442 -8.51 20.30 17.94
CA SER A 442 -7.33 20.62 18.75
C SER A 442 -6.22 21.13 17.84
N ARG A 443 -5.44 22.08 18.35
CA ARG A 443 -4.44 22.82 17.57
C ARG A 443 -3.07 22.16 17.66
N LEU A 444 -2.40 22.04 16.52
CA LEU A 444 -1.00 21.68 16.36
C LEU A 444 -0.22 22.94 15.95
N PRO A 445 0.45 23.64 16.88
CA PRO A 445 1.27 24.80 16.54
C PRO A 445 2.44 24.39 15.63
N GLY A 446 2.97 25.33 14.85
CA GLY A 446 4.17 25.11 14.01
C GLY A 446 3.97 24.22 12.77
N CYS A 447 2.94 23.39 12.74
CA CYS A 447 2.63 22.54 11.59
C CYS A 447 1.93 23.32 10.47
N THR A 448 1.99 22.80 9.23
CA THR A 448 1.19 23.29 8.08
C THR A 448 0.56 22.13 7.31
N ILE A 449 -0.56 22.38 6.61
CA ILE A 449 -1.19 21.37 5.74
C ILE A 449 -0.43 21.32 4.41
N ARG A 450 0.12 20.15 4.07
CA ARG A 450 0.77 19.89 2.77
C ARG A 450 -0.24 19.51 1.69
N ARG A 451 -1.19 18.65 2.03
CA ARG A 451 -2.23 18.16 1.11
C ARG A 451 -3.45 17.71 1.89
N SER A 452 -4.65 17.99 1.39
CA SER A 452 -5.91 17.47 1.92
C SER A 452 -6.72 16.76 0.85
N LEU A 453 -7.41 15.69 1.23
CA LEU A 453 -8.29 14.92 0.36
C LEU A 453 -9.57 14.57 1.12
N TRP A 454 -10.70 14.76 0.46
CA TRP A 454 -11.96 14.20 0.91
C TRP A 454 -12.04 12.74 0.48
N ASP A 455 -12.47 11.88 1.39
CA ASP A 455 -12.80 10.52 0.98
C ASP A 455 -14.11 10.49 0.20
N HIS A 456 -14.10 9.83 -0.94
CA HIS A 456 -15.20 9.84 -1.90
C HIS A 456 -15.86 8.46 -2.09
N ALA A 457 -15.36 7.40 -1.45
CA ALA A 457 -16.02 6.09 -1.50
C ALA A 457 -15.60 5.18 -0.33
N PRO A 458 -16.51 4.35 0.21
CA PRO A 458 -16.16 3.31 1.16
C PRO A 458 -15.26 2.24 0.54
N ASN A 459 -14.33 1.69 1.33
CA ASN A 459 -13.45 0.60 0.91
C ASN A 459 -14.25 -0.55 0.25
N GLU A 460 -13.77 -1.04 -0.89
CA GLU A 460 -14.38 -2.18 -1.59
C GLU A 460 -14.37 -3.41 -0.68
N LYS A 461 -15.55 -4.04 -0.53
CA LYS A 461 -15.74 -5.25 0.30
C LYS A 461 -14.70 -6.34 -0.03
N PRO A 462 -14.18 -7.09 0.96
CA PRO A 462 -13.38 -8.27 0.68
C PRO A 462 -14.22 -9.28 -0.13
N LYS A 463 -13.71 -9.66 -1.30
CA LYS A 463 -14.35 -10.64 -2.19
C LYS A 463 -14.47 -11.98 -1.44
N LYS A 464 -15.71 -12.46 -1.24
CA LYS A 464 -15.99 -13.85 -0.90
C LYS A 464 -15.37 -14.74 -2.00
N GLY A 465 -14.50 -15.67 -1.60
CA GLY A 465 -13.91 -16.63 -2.51
C GLY A 465 -14.97 -17.49 -3.20
N ASN A 466 -14.92 -17.55 -4.52
CA ASN A 466 -15.74 -18.46 -5.32
C ASN A 466 -15.06 -19.85 -5.34
N SER A 467 -15.63 -20.82 -4.64
CA SER A 467 -15.35 -22.24 -4.87
C SER A 467 -16.45 -22.84 -5.75
N ILE A 468 -16.11 -23.15 -7.00
CA ILE A 468 -16.79 -24.12 -7.87
C ILE A 468 -16.17 -25.49 -7.50
N GLY A 469 -16.82 -26.61 -7.25
CA GLY A 469 -18.21 -27.06 -7.27
C GLY A 469 -18.12 -28.59 -7.39
N ASN A 470 -18.91 -29.36 -6.63
CA ASN A 470 -19.22 -30.74 -6.99
C ASN A 470 -20.59 -31.14 -6.44
N SER A 471 -21.38 -31.74 -7.32
CA SER A 471 -22.79 -32.12 -7.18
C SER A 471 -22.97 -33.48 -6.49
N HIS A 472 -23.90 -33.57 -5.52
CA HIS A 472 -25.02 -34.52 -5.55
C HIS A 472 -26.01 -34.31 -4.38
N ASP A 473 -27.26 -34.64 -4.71
CA ASP A 473 -28.55 -34.63 -4.00
C ASP A 473 -28.62 -34.71 -2.47
N GLY A 474 -29.64 -34.03 -1.92
CA GLY A 474 -30.22 -34.38 -0.61
C GLY A 474 -30.70 -33.17 0.18
N SER A 475 -32.01 -33.05 0.34
CA SER A 475 -32.74 -32.12 1.21
C SER A 475 -32.03 -31.75 2.52
N SER A 476 -31.81 -30.45 2.77
CA SER A 476 -32.03 -29.78 4.07
C SER A 476 -31.46 -28.34 4.07
N SER A 477 -32.30 -27.41 4.51
CA SER A 477 -31.98 -26.11 5.12
C SER A 477 -30.76 -25.34 4.58
N SER A 478 -31.04 -24.39 3.69
CA SER A 478 -30.16 -23.23 3.46
C SER A 478 -30.01 -22.44 4.77
N SER A 479 -28.92 -22.65 5.51
CA SER A 479 -28.46 -21.73 6.54
C SER A 479 -27.84 -20.50 5.86
N GLY A 480 -28.71 -19.69 5.25
CA GLY A 480 -28.44 -18.27 5.15
C GLY A 480 -28.61 -17.72 6.56
N GLU A 481 -27.53 -17.30 7.20
CA GLU A 481 -27.66 -16.41 8.35
C GLU A 481 -28.18 -15.06 7.83
N ASP A 482 -29.49 -15.05 7.72
CA ASP A 482 -30.36 -13.92 7.56
C ASP A 482 -29.99 -12.83 8.57
N TYR A 483 -29.45 -11.71 8.07
CA TYR A 483 -29.64 -10.39 8.71
C TYR A 483 -31.13 -9.95 8.60
N ALA A 484 -32.09 -10.85 8.74
CA ALA A 484 -33.53 -10.61 8.56
C ALA A 484 -34.21 -9.95 9.77
N GLY A 485 -33.45 -9.51 10.78
CA GLY A 485 -34.01 -8.91 12.00
C GLY A 485 -34.16 -7.39 11.97
N ASN A 486 -33.24 -6.67 11.29
CA ASN A 486 -33.06 -5.26 11.59
C ASN A 486 -33.35 -4.32 10.40
N LYS A 487 -34.60 -3.85 10.33
CA LYS A 487 -35.07 -2.92 9.29
C LYS A 487 -34.35 -1.57 9.29
N LEU A 488 -33.55 -1.24 10.32
CA LEU A 488 -32.86 0.04 10.45
C LEU A 488 -31.48 0.07 9.78
N ALA A 489 -30.80 -1.08 9.67
CA ALA A 489 -29.48 -1.19 9.06
C ALA A 489 -29.46 -0.73 7.58
N LYS A 490 -30.61 -0.79 6.89
CA LYS A 490 -30.74 -0.31 5.51
C LYS A 490 -30.65 1.22 5.35
N PHE A 491 -30.70 1.98 6.45
CA PHE A 491 -30.65 3.44 6.43
C PHE A 491 -29.27 4.00 6.78
N VAL A 492 -28.30 3.15 7.12
CA VAL A 492 -26.94 3.55 7.49
C VAL A 492 -26.01 2.70 6.63
N ASP A 493 -25.19 3.33 5.79
CA ASP A 493 -24.07 2.59 5.17
C ASP A 493 -23.14 2.16 6.28
N MET A 494 -22.55 0.95 6.31
CA MET A 494 -21.78 0.38 7.45
C MET A 494 -20.28 0.14 7.17
N SER A 495 -19.78 0.78 6.12
CA SER A 495 -18.46 0.60 5.54
C SER A 495 -17.33 1.33 6.28
N GLU A 496 -16.14 0.74 6.37
CA GLU A 496 -15.03 1.45 7.01
C GLU A 496 -14.48 2.61 6.20
N MET A 497 -14.35 3.77 6.86
CA MET A 497 -13.67 4.96 6.35
C MET A 497 -12.38 5.14 7.13
N SER A 498 -11.27 4.58 6.66
CA SER A 498 -9.96 4.75 7.27
C SER A 498 -8.89 5.05 6.23
N LYS A 499 -7.91 5.87 6.62
CA LYS A 499 -6.63 5.98 5.92
C LYS A 499 -5.50 5.68 6.88
N GLY A 500 -4.72 4.64 6.58
CA GLY A 500 -3.62 4.21 7.43
C GLY A 500 -2.32 3.87 6.70
N PRO A 501 -1.43 3.09 7.33
CA PRO A 501 -0.19 2.61 6.74
C PRO A 501 -0.36 2.00 5.34
N GLU A 502 -1.50 1.36 5.11
CA GLU A 502 -1.93 0.76 3.84
C GLU A 502 -2.24 1.79 2.75
N ASN A 503 -2.47 3.07 3.11
CA ASN A 503 -2.73 4.16 2.19
C ASN A 503 -1.53 5.11 2.14
N PRO A 504 -0.72 5.08 1.08
CA PRO A 504 0.47 5.93 0.95
C PRO A 504 0.10 7.42 1.10
N PRO A 505 0.88 8.21 1.86
CA PRO A 505 2.18 7.88 2.46
C PRO A 505 2.11 7.31 3.90
N GLY A 506 0.94 6.87 4.37
CA GLY A 506 0.78 6.12 5.61
C GLY A 506 0.64 6.92 6.91
N HIS A 507 0.66 8.26 6.85
CA HIS A 507 0.63 9.15 8.02
C HIS A 507 -0.46 10.23 7.88
N TRP A 508 -1.66 9.81 7.51
CA TRP A 508 -2.81 10.69 7.34
C TRP A 508 -3.38 11.14 8.69
N LEU A 509 -3.83 12.39 8.78
CA LEU A 509 -4.54 12.91 9.94
C LEU A 509 -5.90 13.46 9.54
N VAL A 510 -6.87 13.42 10.45
CA VAL A 510 -8.21 13.95 10.15
C VAL A 510 -8.30 15.42 10.50
N THR A 511 -8.74 16.22 9.53
CA THR A 511 -8.90 17.67 9.66
C THR A 511 -10.33 18.13 9.42
N GLY A 512 -11.25 17.21 9.11
CA GLY A 512 -12.66 17.55 8.94
C GLY A 512 -13.52 16.35 8.60
N GLY A 513 -14.82 16.59 8.52
CA GLY A 513 -15.78 15.55 8.20
C GLY A 513 -17.17 16.11 7.96
N LYS A 514 -18.05 15.27 7.44
CA LYS A 514 -19.47 15.58 7.26
C LYS A 514 -20.30 14.33 7.20
N LEU A 515 -21.60 14.49 7.41
CA LEU A 515 -22.58 13.48 7.08
C LEU A 515 -23.05 13.68 5.64
N GLY A 516 -23.61 12.63 5.04
CA GLY A 516 -24.20 12.66 3.72
C GLY A 516 -25.36 11.69 3.59
N VAL A 517 -26.10 11.79 2.49
CA VAL A 517 -27.13 10.82 2.11
C VAL A 517 -26.81 10.23 0.74
N GLU A 518 -26.59 8.92 0.68
CA GLU A 518 -26.33 8.21 -0.57
C GLU A 518 -27.28 7.04 -0.75
N LYS A 519 -28.05 7.05 -1.85
CA LYS A 519 -29.04 5.99 -2.15
C LYS A 519 -29.99 5.71 -0.96
N GLY A 520 -30.31 6.75 -0.20
CA GLY A 520 -31.16 6.70 0.99
C GLY A 520 -30.52 6.15 2.26
N ARG A 521 -29.18 6.10 2.30
CA ARG A 521 -28.38 5.72 3.47
C ARG A 521 -27.61 6.91 4.01
N ILE A 522 -27.54 7.02 5.33
CA ILE A 522 -26.68 7.95 6.04
C ILE A 522 -25.24 7.46 5.86
N VAL A 523 -24.36 8.33 5.39
CA VAL A 523 -22.92 8.07 5.20
C VAL A 523 -22.11 9.09 5.99
N VAL A 524 -20.91 8.69 6.42
CA VAL A 524 -19.89 9.60 6.96
C VAL A 524 -18.83 9.81 5.90
N ARG A 525 -18.39 11.06 5.71
CA ARG A 525 -17.24 11.39 4.86
C ARG A 525 -16.21 12.14 5.69
N VAL A 526 -14.95 11.76 5.53
CA VAL A 526 -13.83 12.28 6.31
C VAL A 526 -12.89 13.04 5.38
N LYS A 527 -12.32 14.14 5.89
CA LYS A 527 -11.22 14.86 5.23
C LYS A 527 -9.91 14.49 5.90
N TYR A 528 -9.03 13.88 5.12
CA TYR A 528 -7.67 13.52 5.54
C TYR A 528 -6.67 14.54 5.02
N SER A 529 -5.68 14.86 5.85
CA SER A 529 -4.60 15.77 5.50
C SER A 529 -3.23 15.19 5.86
N LEU A 530 -2.24 15.53 5.06
CA LEU A 530 -0.82 15.37 5.36
C LEU A 530 -0.28 16.68 5.90
N LEU A 531 0.51 16.61 6.96
CA LEU A 531 1.11 17.77 7.58
C LEU A 531 2.61 17.84 7.27
N ASN A 532 3.13 19.05 7.22
CA ASN A 532 4.54 19.31 7.45
C ASN A 532 4.71 19.62 8.93
N TYR A 533 5.57 18.86 9.59
CA TYR A 533 5.88 18.98 11.02
C TYR A 533 7.06 19.90 11.23
#